data_AF-A0A099FHS1-F1
#
_entry.id   AF-A0A099FHS1-F1
#
_cell.length_a   1.000
_cell.length_b   1.000
_cell.length_c   1.000
_cell.angle_alpha   90.00
_cell.angle_beta   90.00
_cell.angle_gamma   90.00
#
_symmetry.space_group_name_H-M   'P 1'
#
loop_
_entity.id
_entity.type
_entity.pdbx_description
1 polymer ?
#
loop_
_entity_poly.entity_id
_entity_poly.type
_entity_poly.pdbx_seq_one_letter_code
_entity_poly.pdbx_strand_id
1 'polypeptide(L)' 'MIHAVFSKPNRGYATIALSPYQSAQGPVLREYRDGRVVIDTGRGELTGLALNRTPSMPAWMPIFGLAY' A
#
# COMPACT_ATOMS: atom_id res chain seq x y z
N MET A 1 7.18 -21.71 -24.65
CA MET A 1 7.69 -20.61 -23.79
C MET A 1 6.53 -20.16 -22.93
N ILE A 2 6.51 -20.50 -21.64
CA ILE A 2 5.38 -20.21 -20.75
C ILE A 2 5.73 -18.93 -19.98
N HIS A 3 4.99 -17.84 -20.23
CA HIS A 3 5.04 -16.64 -19.39
C HIS A 3 4.19 -16.92 -18.14
N ALA A 4 4.84 -17.20 -17.01
CA ALA A 4 4.14 -17.26 -15.73
C ALA A 4 3.71 -15.84 -15.35
N VAL A 5 2.49 -15.47 -15.72
CA VAL A 5 1.82 -14.28 -15.17
C VAL A 5 1.38 -14.66 -13.77
N PHE A 6 2.25 -14.41 -12.79
CA PHE A 6 1.85 -14.45 -11.40
C PHE A 6 0.79 -13.36 -11.23
N SER A 7 -0.48 -13.76 -11.13
CA SER A 7 -1.55 -12.89 -10.67
C SER A 7 -1.14 -12.43 -9.27
N LYS A 8 -0.45 -11.29 -9.18
CA LYS A 8 -0.14 -10.66 -7.90
C LYS A 8 -1.48 -10.55 -7.20
N PRO A 9 -1.60 -10.96 -5.92
CA PRO A 9 -2.84 -10.77 -5.19
C PRO A 9 -3.24 -9.32 -5.41
N ASN A 10 -4.48 -9.11 -5.86
CA ASN A 10 -4.99 -7.79 -6.21
C ASN A 10 -5.00 -6.93 -4.95
N ARG A 11 -3.84 -6.34 -4.62
CA ARG A 11 -3.62 -5.44 -3.48
C ARG A 11 -4.22 -4.06 -3.75
N GLY A 12 -4.99 -3.94 -4.83
CA GLY A 12 -5.65 -2.71 -5.25
C GLY A 12 -4.69 -1.68 -5.80
N TYR A 13 -5.17 -0.45 -5.82
CA TYR A 13 -4.42 0.74 -6.21
C TYR A 13 -4.18 1.60 -4.98
N ALA A 14 -3.02 2.25 -4.92
CA ALA A 14 -2.74 3.24 -3.90
C ALA A 14 -2.26 4.53 -4.54
N THR A 15 -2.55 5.64 -3.85
CA THR A 15 -2.06 6.97 -4.18
C THR A 15 -1.09 7.41 -3.10
N ILE A 16 0.10 7.83 -3.50
CA ILE A 16 1.17 8.31 -2.62
C ILE A 16 1.39 9.79 -2.92
N ALA A 17 1.38 10.65 -1.91
CA ALA A 17 1.79 12.05 -2.07
C ALA A 17 3.31 12.14 -2.25
N LEU A 18 3.74 12.87 -3.29
CA LEU A 18 5.14 13.19 -3.57
C LEU A 18 5.50 14.59 -3.06
N SER A 19 4.53 15.51 -3.08
CA SER A 19 4.64 16.89 -2.60
C SER A 19 3.23 17.41 -2.26
N PRO A 20 3.08 18.65 -1.74
CA PRO A 20 1.76 19.21 -1.42
C PRO A 20 0.76 19.22 -2.59
N TYR A 21 1.26 19.22 -3.83
CA TYR A 21 0.42 19.29 -5.05
C TYR A 21 0.70 18.17 -6.05
N GLN A 22 1.50 17.18 -5.67
CA GLN A 22 1.84 16.06 -6.55
C GLN A 22 1.62 14.74 -5.83
N SER A 23 1.04 13.80 -6.57
CA SER A 23 0.88 12.42 -6.12
C SER A 23 1.14 11.47 -7.28
N ALA A 24 1.49 10.24 -6.94
CA ALA A 24 1.57 9.14 -7.88
C ALA A 24 0.54 8.08 -7.48
N GLN A 25 -0.16 7.54 -8.49
CA GLN A 25 -1.11 6.45 -8.30
C GLN A 25 -0.67 5.24 -9.11
N GLY A 26 -0.85 4.05 -8.55
CA GLY A 26 -0.47 2.83 -9.22
C GLY A 26 -0.94 1.57 -8.51
N PRO A 27 -0.87 0.40 -9.18
CA PRO A 27 -1.16 -0.88 -8.55
C PRO A 27 -0.13 -1.18 -7.46
N VAL A 28 -0.61 -1.70 -6.33
CA VAL A 28 0.22 -2.02 -5.17
C VAL A 28 0.99 -3.32 -5.42
N LEU A 29 2.31 -3.22 -5.43
CA LEU A 29 3.21 -4.34 -5.57
C LEU A 29 3.51 -4.99 -4.21
N ARG A 30 3.64 -4.18 -3.15
CA ARG A 30 4.01 -4.62 -1.80
C ARG A 30 3.48 -3.67 -0.73
N GLU A 31 3.05 -4.21 0.39
CA GLU A 31 2.76 -3.44 1.61
C GLU A 31 3.74 -3.81 2.72
N TYR A 32 4.14 -2.81 3.49
CA TYR A 32 4.96 -2.95 4.69
C TYR A 32 4.09 -2.88 5.94
N ARG A 33 4.55 -3.49 7.02
CA ARG A 33 3.84 -3.51 8.32
C ARG A 33 3.69 -2.12 8.94
N ASP A 34 4.58 -1.18 8.57
CA ASP A 34 4.52 0.22 8.99
C ASP A 34 3.48 1.04 8.19
N GLY A 35 2.82 0.42 7.20
CA GLY A 35 1.81 1.07 6.38
C GLY A 35 2.33 1.73 5.11
N ARG A 36 3.63 1.66 4.84
CA ARG A 36 4.16 2.04 3.52
C ARG A 36 3.74 1.02 2.48
N VAL A 37 3.53 1.48 1.26
CA VAL A 37 3.22 0.66 0.10
C VAL A 37 4.22 0.96 -1.01
N VAL A 38 4.49 -0.05 -1.83
CA VAL A 38 5.24 0.05 -3.08
C VAL A 38 4.21 -0.03 -4.20
N ILE A 39 4.17 0.98 -5.07
CA ILE A 39 3.32 1.02 -6.26
C ILE A 39 4.15 0.99 -7.53
N ASP A 40 3.59 0.46 -8.62
CA ASP A 40 4.14 0.66 -9.96
C ASP A 40 3.53 1.93 -10.58
N THR A 41 4.36 2.87 -11.02
CA THR A 41 3.90 4.10 -11.68
C THR A 41 3.91 4.01 -13.21
N GLY A 42 4.30 2.87 -13.77
CA GLY A 42 4.57 2.68 -15.20
C GLY A 42 5.91 3.28 -15.65
N ARG A 43 6.55 4.10 -14.82
CA ARG A 43 7.91 4.63 -15.02
C ARG A 43 8.93 4.03 -14.04
N GLY A 44 8.46 3.23 -13.09
CA GLY A 44 9.26 2.64 -12.03
C GLY A 44 8.45 2.43 -10.75
N GLU A 45 9.07 1.75 -9.79
CA GLU A 45 8.48 1.49 -8.49
C GLU A 45 8.64 2.70 -7.57
N LEU A 46 7.59 3.02 -6.81
CA LEU A 46 7.58 4.13 -5.86
C LEU A 46 7.11 3.66 -4.50
N THR A 47 7.80 4.07 -3.43
CA THR A 47 7.48 3.69 -2.05
C THR A 47 7.04 4.89 -1.24
N GLY A 48 5.99 4.75 -0.44
CA GLY A 48 5.51 5.81 0.45
C GLY A 48 4.28 5.40 1.24
N LEU A 49 3.72 6.34 2.01
CA LEU A 49 2.46 6.11 2.72
C LEU A 49 1.29 6.33 1.76
N ALA A 50 0.37 5.36 1.72
CA ALA A 50 -0.85 5.51 0.95
C ALA A 50 -1.77 6.55 1.60
N LEU A 51 -2.25 7.51 0.80
CA LEU A 51 -3.22 8.51 1.24
C LEU A 51 -4.58 7.88 1.60
N ASN A 52 -4.92 6.78 0.93
CA ASN A 52 -6.23 6.13 1.03
C ASN A 52 -6.25 5.02 2.09
N ARG A 53 -5.28 5.03 3.03
CA ARG A 53 -5.08 3.91 3.95
C ARG A 53 -6.18 3.88 5.00
N THR A 54 -6.95 2.79 5.02
CA THR A 54 -7.75 2.44 6.20
C THR A 54 -6.80 2.23 7.38
N PRO A 55 -6.96 2.93 8.51
CA PRO A 55 -6.06 2.79 9.64
C PRO A 55 -5.99 1.32 10.07
N SER A 56 -4.81 0.70 9.94
CA SER A 56 -4.61 -0.66 10.45
C SER A 56 -4.39 -0.58 11.96
N MET A 57 -5.14 -1.36 12.73
CA MET A 57 -4.82 -1.53 14.15
C MET A 57 -3.37 -2.04 14.28
N PRO A 58 -2.52 -1.40 15.10
CA PRO A 58 -1.21 -1.93 15.40
C PRO A 58 -1.32 -3.39 15.85
N ALA A 59 -0.45 -4.26 15.33
CA ALA A 59 -0.46 -5.70 15.67
C ALA A 59 -0.21 -5.98 17.17
N TRP A 60 0.22 -4.97 17.92
CA TRP A 60 0.49 -5.02 19.35
C TRP A 60 -0.59 -4.34 20.20
N MET A 61 -1.71 -3.90 19.62
CA MET A 61 -2.81 -3.36 20.43
C MET A 61 -3.30 -4.44 21.40
N PRO A 62 -3.31 -4.15 22.71
CA PRO A 62 -3.89 -5.06 23.67
C PRO A 62 -5.40 -5.18 23.41
N ILE A 63 -5.93 -6.40 23.54
CA ILE A 63 -7.34 -6.76 23.29
C ILE A 63 -8.29 -5.99 24.23
N PHE A 64 -7.77 -5.36 25.29
CA PHE A 64 -8.53 -4.60 26.28
C PHE A 64 -9.19 -3.31 25.76
N GLY A 65 -8.94 -2.88 24.51
CA GLY A 65 -9.54 -1.69 23.92
C GLY A 65 -10.88 -1.90 23.18
N LEU A 66 -11.43 -3.13 23.16
CA LEU A 66 -12.70 -3.45 22.47
C LEU A 66 -13.95 -3.31 23.35
N ALA A 67 -13.85 -2.69 24.52
CA ALA A 67 -14.98 -2.44 25.41
C ALA A 67 -15.33 -0.94 25.41
N TYR A 68 -16.61 -0.69 25.10
CA TYR A 68 -17.38 0.58 25.06
C TYR A 68 -17.54 1.25 23.70
#